data_AF-B5QTA9-F1
#
_entry.id   AF-B5QTA9-F1
#
_cell.length_a   1.000
_cell.length_b   1.000
_cell.length_c   1.000
_cell.angle_alpha   90.00
_cell.angle_beta   90.00
_cell.angle_gamma   90.00
#
_symmetry.space_group_name_H-M   'P 1'
#
loop_
_entity.id
_entity.type
_entity.pdbx_description
1 polymer ?
#
loop_
_entity_poly.entity_id
_entity_poly.type
_entity_poly.pdbx_seq_one_letter_code
_entity_poly.pdbx_strand_id
1 'polypeptide(L)'
;RIVGGVWWFFTLIIISSYTANLAAFLTVERMVSPIESAEDLAKQTDIAYGTLDSGSTKEFFRRSKIAVYEKMWSYMKSAEPTVFTKTTAEGVARVRKSKGKYAFLLESTMNEYTEQRKPCDTMKVGGNLDSKGYGVATPKGSQLRSAVNLAVLKLNEQGLLDKLKNKWWYDKGECGSGGGGEKDKSSQALSLSNVAGV
;
A
#
# COMPACT_ATOMS: atom_id res chain seq x y z
N ARG A 1 -16.84 -0.85 58.50
CA ARG A 1 -15.47 -0.39 58.14
C ARG A 1 -14.76 -1.36 57.19
N ILE A 2 -14.71 -2.67 57.48
CA ILE A 2 -14.08 -3.68 56.61
C ILE A 2 -14.75 -3.76 55.22
N VAL A 3 -16.08 -3.81 55.16
CA VAL A 3 -16.84 -3.83 53.88
C VAL A 3 -16.54 -2.60 53.01
N GLY A 4 -16.40 -1.42 53.62
CA GLY A 4 -16.03 -0.20 52.91
C GLY A 4 -14.59 -0.21 52.38
N GLY A 5 -13.66 -0.83 53.11
CA GLY A 5 -12.28 -1.00 52.64
C GLY A 5 -12.17 -1.97 51.46
N VAL A 6 -12.90 -3.09 51.51
CA VAL A 6 -12.98 -4.05 50.39
C VAL A 6 -13.63 -3.41 49.16
N TRP A 7 -14.72 -2.65 49.34
CA TRP A 7 -15.35 -1.91 48.26
C TRP A 7 -14.42 -0.88 47.63
N TRP A 8 -13.73 -0.10 48.45
CA TRP A 8 -12.79 0.92 47.97
C TRP A 8 -11.64 0.30 47.17
N PHE A 9 -11.06 -0.79 47.66
CA PHE A 9 -10.00 -1.52 46.96
C PHE A 9 -10.49 -2.12 45.63
N PHE A 10 -11.70 -2.70 45.62
CA PHE A 10 -12.35 -3.17 44.40
C PHE A 10 -12.55 -2.05 43.38
N THR A 11 -13.09 -0.89 43.79
CA THR A 11 -13.27 0.26 42.89
C THR A 11 -11.95 0.81 42.35
N LEU A 12 -10.89 0.82 43.17
CA LEU A 12 -9.57 1.28 42.76
C LEU A 12 -9.01 0.39 41.64
N ILE A 13 -9.09 -0.94 41.79
CA ILE A 13 -8.64 -1.90 40.77
C ILE A 13 -9.41 -1.71 39.47
N ILE A 14 -10.73 -1.51 39.53
CA ILE A 14 -11.56 -1.31 38.34
C ILE A 14 -11.19 -0.01 37.62
N ILE A 15 -11.06 1.11 38.34
CA ILE A 15 -10.69 2.41 37.75
C ILE A 15 -9.28 2.32 37.16
N SER A 16 -8.30 1.79 37.88
CA SER A 16 -6.93 1.63 37.38
C SER A 16 -6.87 0.76 36.13
N SER A 17 -7.61 -0.35 36.09
CA SER A 17 -7.65 -1.24 34.92
C SER A 17 -8.31 -0.57 33.72
N TYR A 18 -9.39 0.19 33.94
CA TYR A 18 -10.06 0.95 32.89
C TYR A 18 -9.15 2.05 32.34
N THR A 19 -8.52 2.85 33.21
CA THR A 19 -7.59 3.91 32.81
C THR A 19 -6.38 3.33 32.06
N ALA A 20 -5.84 2.19 32.49
CA ALA A 20 -4.74 1.53 31.80
C ALA A 20 -5.13 1.04 30.40
N ASN A 21 -6.29 0.38 30.26
CA ASN A 21 -6.78 -0.09 28.96
C ASN A 21 -7.13 1.08 28.02
N LEU A 22 -7.74 2.14 28.56
CA LEU A 22 -8.03 3.37 27.81
C LEU A 22 -6.74 4.04 27.32
N ALA A 23 -5.73 4.17 28.18
CA ALA A 23 -4.43 4.72 27.81
C ALA A 23 -3.72 3.85 26.75
N ALA A 24 -3.81 2.53 26.86
CA ALA A 24 -3.30 1.61 25.84
C ALA A 24 -4.03 1.79 24.50
N PHE A 25 -5.35 1.95 24.51
CA PHE A 25 -6.12 2.20 23.29
C PHE A 25 -5.80 3.56 22.65
N LEU A 26 -5.66 4.61 23.47
CA LEU A 26 -5.34 5.96 23.00
C LEU A 26 -3.89 6.10 22.50
N THR A 27 -2.97 5.24 22.95
CA THR A 27 -1.57 5.23 22.50
C THR A 27 -1.32 4.31 21.32
N VAL A 28 -2.20 3.33 21.09
CA VAL A 28 -2.11 2.38 19.98
C VAL A 28 -3.10 2.77 18.89
N GLU A 29 -2.76 3.79 18.11
CA GLU A 29 -3.33 3.90 16.76
C GLU A 29 -2.68 2.82 15.90
N ARG A 30 -3.35 1.67 15.75
CA ARG A 30 -3.00 0.77 14.65
C ARG A 30 -3.26 1.53 13.36
N MET A 31 -2.27 1.59 12.47
CA MET A 31 -2.53 1.86 11.05
C MET A 31 -3.37 0.69 10.53
N VAL A 32 -4.68 0.75 10.73
CA VAL A 32 -5.61 -0.26 10.22
C VAL A 32 -5.75 0.06 8.73
N SER A 33 -5.01 -0.66 7.91
CA SER A 33 -5.28 -0.64 6.47
C SER A 33 -6.66 -1.27 6.26
N PRO A 34 -7.63 -0.56 5.66
CA PRO A 34 -8.98 -1.10 5.44
C PRO A 34 -9.00 -2.27 4.44
N ILE A 35 -7.88 -2.51 3.76
CA ILE A 35 -7.67 -3.59 2.80
C ILE A 35 -6.32 -4.23 3.06
N GLU A 36 -6.22 -5.56 2.96
CA GLU A 36 -4.94 -6.29 3.06
C GLU A 36 -4.59 -7.01 1.76
N SER A 37 -5.58 -7.27 0.90
CA SER A 37 -5.39 -7.97 -0.37
C SER A 37 -6.31 -7.48 -1.50
N ALA A 38 -6.04 -7.95 -2.72
CA ALA A 38 -6.91 -7.66 -3.87
C ALA A 38 -8.27 -8.37 -3.77
N GLU A 39 -8.34 -9.50 -3.07
CA GLU A 39 -9.60 -10.19 -2.78
C GLU A 39 -10.53 -9.31 -1.94
N ASP A 40 -9.99 -8.56 -0.98
CA ASP A 40 -10.79 -7.65 -0.16
C ASP A 40 -11.37 -6.53 -1.01
N LEU A 41 -10.57 -5.94 -1.91
CA LEU A 41 -11.04 -4.97 -2.90
C LEU A 41 -12.18 -5.54 -3.76
N ALA A 42 -12.10 -6.81 -4.16
CA ALA A 42 -13.11 -7.48 -4.98
C ALA A 42 -14.41 -7.82 -4.21
N LYS A 43 -14.38 -7.89 -2.87
CA LYS A 43 -15.55 -8.18 -2.02
C LYS A 43 -16.40 -6.94 -1.74
N GLN A 44 -15.78 -5.78 -1.70
CA GLN A 44 -16.39 -4.49 -1.33
C GLN A 44 -16.54 -3.55 -2.54
N THR A 45 -17.31 -2.47 -2.35
CA THR A 45 -17.54 -1.43 -3.38
C THR A 45 -17.31 0.00 -2.89
N ASP A 46 -16.93 0.18 -1.62
CA ASP A 46 -16.71 1.49 -0.99
C ASP A 46 -15.44 2.19 -1.48
N ILE A 47 -14.42 1.40 -1.80
CA ILE A 47 -13.14 1.82 -2.37
C ILE A 47 -13.16 1.42 -3.83
N ALA A 48 -13.25 2.41 -4.71
CA ALA A 48 -13.12 2.18 -6.14
C ALA A 48 -11.68 1.78 -6.48
N TYR A 49 -11.49 0.98 -7.52
CA TYR A 49 -10.15 0.62 -7.97
C TYR A 49 -10.05 0.59 -9.49
N GLY A 50 -8.87 0.91 -10.00
CA GLY A 50 -8.63 0.93 -11.43
C GLY A 50 -7.16 0.81 -11.81
N THR A 51 -6.93 0.72 -13.11
CA THR A 51 -5.60 0.59 -13.72
C THR A 51 -5.34 1.73 -14.70
N LEU A 52 -4.13 1.76 -15.26
CA LEU A 52 -3.86 2.54 -16.47
C LEU A 52 -4.76 2.06 -17.62
N ASP A 53 -5.31 3.00 -18.41
CA ASP A 53 -6.27 2.74 -19.50
C ASP A 53 -5.63 2.00 -20.69
N SER A 54 -4.31 2.14 -20.82
CA SER A 54 -3.48 1.38 -21.74
C SER A 54 -2.37 0.68 -20.94
N GLY A 55 -2.13 -0.61 -21.19
CA GLY A 55 -1.02 -1.31 -20.53
C GLY A 55 -1.26 -2.78 -20.26
N SER A 56 -0.18 -3.43 -19.79
CA SER A 56 -0.14 -4.85 -19.45
C SER A 56 -1.08 -5.21 -18.29
N THR A 57 -1.28 -4.30 -17.33
CA THR A 57 -2.14 -4.52 -16.15
C THR A 57 -3.62 -4.59 -16.53
N LYS A 58 -4.08 -3.68 -17.40
CA LYS A 58 -5.47 -3.71 -17.91
C LYS A 58 -5.73 -4.99 -18.69
N GLU A 59 -4.81 -5.36 -19.58
CA GLU A 59 -4.95 -6.57 -20.40
C GLU A 59 -4.84 -7.85 -19.55
N PHE A 60 -4.07 -7.82 -18.45
CA PHE A 60 -4.02 -8.91 -17.47
C PHE A 60 -5.39 -9.19 -16.88
N PHE A 61 -6.09 -8.16 -16.36
CA PHE A 61 -7.43 -8.35 -15.81
C PHE A 61 -8.44 -8.77 -16.88
N ARG A 62 -8.32 -8.24 -18.11
CA ARG A 62 -9.19 -8.62 -19.24
C ARG A 62 -9.06 -10.09 -19.64
N ARG A 63 -7.86 -10.66 -19.57
CA ARG A 63 -7.57 -12.05 -20.00
C ARG A 63 -7.53 -13.06 -18.86
N SER A 64 -7.52 -12.60 -17.62
CA SER A 64 -7.45 -13.46 -16.46
C SER A 64 -8.64 -14.42 -16.43
N LYS A 65 -8.38 -15.67 -16.03
CA LYS A 65 -9.40 -16.72 -15.82
C LYS A 65 -9.66 -17.00 -14.34
N ILE A 66 -9.02 -16.23 -13.45
CA ILE A 66 -9.18 -16.38 -12.00
C ILE A 66 -10.44 -15.60 -11.60
N ALA A 67 -11.38 -16.29 -10.95
CA ALA A 67 -12.71 -15.75 -10.64
C ALA A 67 -12.67 -14.39 -9.92
N VAL A 68 -11.72 -14.18 -9.00
CA VAL A 68 -11.53 -12.90 -8.29
C VAL A 68 -11.19 -11.78 -9.28
N TYR A 69 -10.24 -12.02 -10.18
CA TYR A 69 -9.78 -11.02 -11.14
C TYR A 69 -10.79 -10.78 -12.27
N GLU A 70 -11.56 -11.79 -12.68
CA GLU A 70 -12.69 -11.62 -13.60
C GLU A 70 -13.79 -10.75 -12.99
N LYS A 71 -14.09 -10.92 -11.69
CA LYS A 71 -15.02 -10.06 -10.97
C LYS A 71 -14.51 -8.61 -10.91
N MET A 72 -13.23 -8.43 -10.59
CA MET A 72 -12.58 -7.11 -10.59
C MET A 72 -12.63 -6.45 -11.97
N TRP A 73 -12.35 -7.21 -13.04
CA TRP A 73 -12.46 -6.72 -14.41
C TRP A 73 -13.87 -6.30 -14.77
N SER A 74 -14.87 -7.11 -14.40
CA SER A 74 -16.28 -6.81 -14.65
C SER A 74 -16.69 -5.50 -13.99
N TYR A 75 -16.30 -5.30 -12.72
CA TYR A 75 -16.47 -4.03 -12.01
C TYR A 75 -15.78 -2.86 -12.74
N MET A 76 -14.49 -2.99 -13.07
CA MET A 76 -13.73 -1.92 -13.73
C MET A 76 -14.33 -1.54 -15.10
N LYS A 77 -14.89 -2.52 -15.82
CA LYS A 77 -15.53 -2.31 -17.12
C LYS A 77 -16.88 -1.59 -16.99
N SER A 78 -17.66 -1.87 -15.94
CA SER A 78 -18.99 -1.27 -15.73
C SER A 78 -18.99 -0.03 -14.84
N ALA A 79 -17.83 0.38 -14.31
CA ALA A 79 -17.76 1.50 -13.37
C ALA A 79 -17.98 2.85 -14.07
N GLU A 80 -18.95 3.61 -13.56
CA GLU A 80 -19.23 4.99 -13.95
C GLU A 80 -19.15 5.91 -12.72
N PRO A 81 -18.30 6.97 -12.72
CA PRO A 81 -17.38 7.37 -13.78
C PRO A 81 -16.18 6.42 -13.93
N THR A 82 -15.49 6.49 -15.07
CA THR A 82 -14.36 5.60 -15.38
C THR A 82 -13.34 5.51 -14.25
N VAL A 83 -12.96 4.29 -13.88
CA VAL A 83 -11.91 4.01 -12.89
C VAL A 83 -10.52 3.97 -13.51
N PHE A 84 -10.43 3.94 -14.85
CA PHE A 84 -9.15 3.95 -15.55
C PHE A 84 -8.55 5.35 -15.60
N THR A 85 -7.21 5.43 -15.58
CA THR A 85 -6.47 6.69 -15.76
C THR A 85 -5.65 6.68 -17.04
N LYS A 86 -5.35 7.84 -17.63
CA LYS A 86 -4.57 7.91 -18.87
C LYS A 86 -3.07 7.81 -18.62
N THR A 87 -2.63 8.27 -17.45
CA THR A 87 -1.22 8.23 -17.04
C THR A 87 -1.06 7.70 -15.62
N THR A 88 0.13 7.17 -15.30
CA THR A 88 0.48 6.72 -13.95
C THR A 88 0.41 7.88 -12.95
N ALA A 89 0.90 9.06 -13.33
CA ALA A 89 0.88 10.24 -12.48
C ALA A 89 -0.56 10.69 -12.13
N GLU A 90 -1.48 10.61 -13.09
CA GLU A 90 -2.91 10.86 -12.85
C GLU A 90 -3.50 9.85 -11.85
N GLY A 91 -3.16 8.56 -11.99
CA GLY A 91 -3.60 7.50 -11.06
C GLY A 91 -3.12 7.75 -9.63
N VAL A 92 -1.84 8.08 -9.46
CA VAL A 92 -1.27 8.43 -8.15
C VAL A 92 -1.94 9.69 -7.58
N ALA A 93 -2.10 10.74 -8.38
CA ALA A 93 -2.78 11.96 -7.92
C ALA A 93 -4.25 11.73 -7.55
N ARG A 94 -4.94 10.83 -8.25
CA ARG A 94 -6.32 10.43 -7.94
C ARG A 94 -6.40 9.74 -6.59
N VAL A 95 -5.52 8.76 -6.30
CA VAL A 95 -5.43 8.10 -4.98
C VAL A 95 -5.28 9.13 -3.86
N ARG A 96 -4.31 10.05 -4.01
CA ARG A 96 -4.04 11.11 -3.02
C ARG A 96 -5.24 12.00 -2.75
N LYS A 97 -6.00 12.36 -3.79
CA LYS A 97 -7.19 13.23 -3.67
C LYS A 97 -8.42 12.49 -3.13
N SER A 98 -8.49 11.18 -3.32
CA SER A 98 -9.66 10.36 -2.98
C SER A 98 -9.78 9.98 -1.51
N LYS A 99 -8.85 10.39 -0.63
CA LYS A 99 -8.92 10.17 0.83
C LYS A 99 -9.24 8.70 1.20
N GLY A 100 -8.55 7.76 0.56
CA GLY A 100 -8.74 6.31 0.81
C GLY A 100 -9.96 5.67 0.13
N LYS A 101 -10.67 6.39 -0.75
CA LYS A 101 -11.82 5.86 -1.53
C LYS A 101 -11.47 5.42 -2.95
N TYR A 102 -10.19 5.47 -3.31
CA TYR A 102 -9.70 4.97 -4.60
C TYR A 102 -8.35 4.27 -4.44
N ALA A 103 -8.22 3.08 -5.01
CA ALA A 103 -6.98 2.31 -5.10
C ALA A 103 -6.51 2.24 -6.56
N PHE A 104 -5.21 2.42 -6.78
CA PHE A 104 -4.63 2.38 -8.12
C PHE A 104 -3.73 1.15 -8.24
N LEU A 105 -4.04 0.29 -9.22
CA LEU A 105 -3.30 -0.93 -9.46
C LEU A 105 -2.22 -0.67 -10.53
N LEU A 106 -0.97 -0.79 -10.12
CA LEU A 106 0.20 -0.59 -10.97
C LEU A 106 1.29 -1.63 -10.67
N GLU A 107 2.35 -1.64 -11.47
CA GLU A 107 3.48 -2.56 -11.30
C GLU A 107 4.21 -2.30 -9.97
N SER A 108 4.66 -3.38 -9.31
CA SER A 108 5.24 -3.33 -7.96
C SER A 108 6.46 -2.41 -7.85
N THR A 109 7.30 -2.39 -8.90
CA THR A 109 8.48 -1.53 -9.02
C THR A 109 8.13 -0.05 -8.94
N MET A 110 7.08 0.37 -9.65
CA MET A 110 6.63 1.76 -9.66
C MET A 110 5.88 2.11 -8.37
N ASN A 111 5.23 1.13 -7.73
CA ASN A 111 4.59 1.31 -6.43
C ASN A 111 5.62 1.58 -5.34
N GLU A 112 6.62 0.70 -5.21
CA GLU A 112 7.77 0.85 -4.30
C GLU A 112 8.51 2.18 -4.56
N TYR A 113 8.63 2.60 -5.82
CA TYR A 113 9.25 3.88 -6.14
C TYR A 113 8.42 5.08 -5.66
N THR A 114 7.10 5.04 -5.88
CA THR A 114 6.20 6.16 -5.54
C THR A 114 6.06 6.32 -4.03
N GLU A 115 6.06 5.22 -3.29
CA GLU A 115 6.07 5.18 -1.83
C GLU A 115 7.29 5.93 -1.23
N GLN A 116 8.44 5.89 -1.91
CA GLN A 116 9.66 6.57 -1.48
C GLN A 116 9.71 8.05 -1.89
N ARG A 117 8.65 8.63 -2.45
CA ARG A 117 8.57 10.02 -2.90
C ARG A 117 7.69 10.87 -2.00
N LYS A 118 8.07 12.14 -1.83
CA LYS A 118 7.23 13.09 -1.08
C LYS A 118 5.82 13.22 -1.71
N PRO A 119 4.78 13.41 -0.90
CA PRO A 119 4.79 13.59 0.56
C PRO A 119 4.67 12.27 1.37
N CYS A 120 5.10 11.12 0.83
CA CYS A 120 5.11 9.83 1.54
C CYS A 120 3.70 9.36 1.97
N ASP A 121 2.71 9.68 1.13
CA ASP A 121 1.27 9.49 1.38
C ASP A 121 0.67 8.29 0.62
N THR A 122 1.53 7.44 0.07
CA THR A 122 1.17 6.21 -0.63
C THR A 122 1.85 5.03 0.02
N MET A 123 1.19 3.89 0.08
CA MET A 123 1.74 2.66 0.62
C MET A 123 1.38 1.46 -0.26
N LYS A 124 2.30 0.50 -0.37
CA LYS A 124 2.00 -0.79 -0.98
C LYS A 124 1.20 -1.66 0.00
N VAL A 125 0.10 -2.22 -0.47
CA VAL A 125 -0.74 -3.15 0.28
C VAL A 125 -0.78 -4.50 -0.44
N GLY A 126 -0.65 -5.58 0.33
CA GLY A 126 -0.73 -6.95 -0.18
C GLY A 126 0.49 -7.39 -1.01
N GLY A 127 0.40 -8.63 -1.48
CA GLY A 127 1.40 -9.24 -2.37
C GLY A 127 1.25 -8.82 -3.83
N ASN A 128 2.21 -9.21 -4.66
CA ASN A 128 2.09 -9.03 -6.11
C ASN A 128 1.02 -9.99 -6.67
N LEU A 129 0.19 -9.52 -7.60
CA LEU A 129 -0.90 -10.31 -8.20
C LEU A 129 -0.42 -11.30 -9.27
N ASP A 130 0.76 -11.04 -9.83
CA ASP A 130 1.43 -11.87 -10.81
C ASP A 130 2.96 -11.83 -10.61
N SER A 131 3.66 -12.66 -11.38
CA SER A 131 5.13 -12.70 -11.43
C SER A 131 5.59 -12.23 -12.81
N LYS A 132 5.88 -10.94 -12.92
CA LYS A 132 6.41 -10.29 -14.14
C LYS A 132 7.79 -9.72 -13.90
N GLY A 133 8.55 -9.56 -14.97
CA GLY A 133 9.88 -8.94 -14.95
C GLY A 133 10.15 -8.12 -16.22
N TYR A 134 10.99 -7.11 -16.09
CA TYR A 134 11.47 -6.34 -17.25
C TYR A 134 12.64 -7.06 -17.92
N GLY A 135 12.76 -6.89 -19.23
CA GLY A 135 13.87 -7.42 -20.02
C GLY A 135 14.33 -6.42 -21.08
N VAL A 136 15.57 -6.57 -21.52
CA VAL A 136 16.12 -5.77 -22.61
C VAL A 136 15.66 -6.36 -23.94
N ALA A 137 14.89 -5.58 -24.71
CA ALA A 137 14.40 -6.00 -26.01
C ALA A 137 15.40 -5.69 -27.12
N THR A 138 15.65 -6.65 -28.01
CA THR A 138 16.38 -6.46 -29.27
C THR A 138 15.51 -6.86 -30.44
N PRO A 139 15.68 -6.28 -31.65
CA PRO A 139 15.01 -6.75 -32.84
C PRO A 139 15.21 -8.26 -33.06
N LYS A 140 14.18 -8.92 -33.59
CA LYS A 140 14.22 -10.36 -33.84
C LYS A 140 15.36 -10.66 -34.83
N GLY A 141 16.25 -11.58 -34.44
CA GLY A 141 17.44 -11.95 -35.23
C GLY A 141 18.66 -11.06 -35.04
N SER A 142 18.62 -10.07 -34.13
CA SER A 142 19.79 -9.23 -33.84
C SER A 142 20.96 -10.04 -33.24
N GLN A 143 22.17 -9.79 -33.74
CA GLN A 143 23.41 -10.37 -33.20
C GLN A 143 23.71 -9.90 -31.77
N LEU A 144 23.14 -8.76 -31.35
CA LEU A 144 23.32 -8.21 -30.00
C LEU A 144 22.65 -9.06 -28.92
N ARG A 145 21.66 -9.89 -29.28
CA ARG A 145 20.86 -10.65 -28.31
C ARG A 145 21.72 -11.47 -27.37
N SER A 146 22.67 -12.25 -27.90
CA SER A 146 23.51 -13.15 -27.11
C SER A 146 24.45 -12.39 -26.18
N ALA A 147 25.09 -11.34 -26.71
CA ALA A 147 26.02 -10.51 -25.93
C ALA A 147 25.31 -9.76 -24.80
N VAL A 148 24.14 -9.16 -25.07
CA VAL A 148 23.33 -8.46 -24.07
C VAL A 148 22.82 -9.43 -23.01
N ASN A 149 22.33 -10.61 -23.41
CA ASN A 149 21.83 -11.61 -22.46
C ASN A 149 22.93 -12.08 -21.49
N LEU A 150 24.13 -12.36 -22.00
CA LEU A 150 25.27 -12.75 -21.17
C LEU A 150 25.72 -11.61 -20.23
N ALA A 151 25.70 -10.37 -20.73
CA ALA A 151 26.02 -9.21 -19.91
C ALA A 151 25.03 -9.04 -18.75
N VAL A 152 23.72 -9.18 -19.00
CA VAL A 152 22.70 -9.10 -17.95
C VAL A 152 22.89 -10.17 -16.88
N LEU A 153 23.19 -11.42 -17.28
CA LEU A 153 23.48 -12.51 -16.34
C LEU A 153 24.69 -12.18 -15.47
N LYS A 154 25.79 -11.71 -16.07
CA LYS A 154 26.99 -11.30 -15.34
C LYS A 154 26.70 -10.19 -14.32
N LEU A 155 25.90 -9.19 -14.69
CA LEU A 155 25.52 -8.11 -13.76
C LEU A 155 24.64 -8.60 -12.61
N ASN A 156 23.80 -9.61 -12.86
CA ASN A 156 22.96 -10.23 -11.86
C ASN A 156 23.78 -11.07 -10.87
N GLU A 157 24.65 -11.95 -11.37
CA GLU A 157 25.54 -12.80 -10.55
C GLU A 157 26.48 -11.98 -9.66
N GLN A 158 26.91 -10.80 -10.13
CA GLN A 158 27.74 -9.86 -9.37
C GLN A 158 26.96 -9.03 -8.34
N GLY A 159 25.63 -9.15 -8.29
CA GLY A 159 24.77 -8.34 -7.42
C GLY A 159 24.74 -6.85 -7.80
N LEU A 160 25.21 -6.48 -9.00
CA LEU A 160 25.23 -5.07 -9.42
C LEU A 160 23.81 -4.54 -9.64
N LEU A 161 22.91 -5.39 -10.16
CA LEU A 161 21.51 -5.02 -10.36
C LEU A 161 20.82 -4.68 -9.03
N ASP A 162 21.05 -5.46 -7.98
CA ASP A 162 20.52 -5.19 -6.64
C ASP A 162 21.09 -3.91 -6.06
N LYS A 163 22.40 -3.69 -6.21
CA LYS A 163 23.06 -2.45 -5.80
C LYS A 163 22.47 -1.23 -6.52
N LEU A 164 22.16 -1.36 -7.82
CA LEU A 164 21.50 -0.31 -8.60
C LEU A 164 20.05 -0.09 -8.14
N LYS A 165 19.28 -1.16 -7.88
CA LYS A 165 17.93 -1.05 -7.33
C LYS A 165 17.95 -0.25 -6.03
N ASN A 166 18.80 -0.64 -5.07
CA ASN A 166 18.89 0.05 -3.79
C ASN A 166 19.27 1.52 -3.94
N LYS A 167 20.25 1.81 -4.79
CA LYS A 167 20.70 3.17 -5.09
C LYS A 167 19.57 4.09 -5.61
N TRP A 168 18.72 3.58 -6.48
CA TRP A 168 17.72 4.40 -7.17
C TRP A 168 16.34 4.42 -6.50
N TRP A 169 16.02 3.41 -5.67
CA TRP A 169 14.77 3.34 -4.91
C TRP A 169 14.90 3.83 -3.47
N TYR A 170 15.93 3.38 -2.75
CA TYR A 170 16.01 3.59 -1.29
C TYR A 170 17.06 4.64 -0.91
N ASP A 171 18.28 4.57 -1.44
CA ASP A 171 19.33 5.55 -1.09
C ASP A 171 19.00 6.96 -1.58
N LYS A 172 18.21 7.05 -2.65
CA LYS A 172 17.65 8.30 -3.21
C LYS A 172 16.17 8.49 -2.89
N GLY A 173 15.64 7.71 -1.94
CA GLY A 173 14.32 7.91 -1.39
C GLY A 173 14.24 9.26 -0.68
N GLU A 174 13.15 9.98 -0.88
CA GLU A 174 12.88 11.24 -0.19
C GLU A 174 12.10 11.05 1.10
N CYS A 175 11.47 9.88 1.23
CA CYS A 175 10.85 9.39 2.43
C CYS A 175 11.92 8.67 3.24
N GLY A 176 12.08 9.02 4.52
CA GLY A 176 13.04 8.37 5.42
C GLY A 176 12.89 6.84 5.42
N SER A 177 13.91 6.14 5.92
CA SER A 177 13.98 4.67 5.90
C SER A 177 12.70 4.02 6.45
N GLY A 178 11.82 3.58 5.55
CA GLY A 178 10.48 3.08 5.85
C GLY A 178 9.51 4.19 6.25
N GLY A 179 8.30 4.17 5.68
CA GLY A 179 7.15 4.95 6.16
C GLY A 179 6.73 4.53 7.57
N GLY A 180 7.60 4.82 8.54
CA GLY A 180 7.58 4.33 9.90
C GLY A 180 8.39 5.26 10.79
N GLY A 181 7.84 6.46 11.00
CA GLY A 181 8.15 7.31 12.15
C GLY A 181 9.57 7.87 12.20
N GLU A 182 9.80 8.97 11.47
CA GLU A 182 10.51 10.06 12.13
C GLU A 182 9.63 10.45 13.32
N LYS A 183 10.15 10.21 14.52
CA LYS A 183 9.51 10.50 15.81
C LYS A 183 9.43 12.01 16.01
N ASP A 184 8.65 12.71 15.19
CA ASP A 184 8.00 13.91 15.66
C ASP A 184 6.92 13.46 16.64
N LYS A 185 7.34 13.33 17.90
CA LYS A 185 6.47 13.30 19.08
C LYS A 185 5.75 14.64 19.21
N SER A 186 5.02 15.06 18.17
CA SER A 186 3.98 16.05 18.34
C SER A 186 2.91 15.36 19.18
N SER A 187 2.72 15.84 20.40
CA SER A 187 1.66 15.43 21.28
C SER A 187 0.32 15.53 20.54
N GLN A 188 -0.20 14.39 20.08
CA GLN A 188 -1.51 14.32 19.43
C GLN A 188 -2.59 14.67 20.46
N ALA A 189 -3.34 15.74 20.16
CA ALA A 189 -4.39 16.23 21.02
C ALA A 189 -5.62 15.30 20.94
N LEU A 190 -6.21 15.00 22.11
CA LEU A 190 -7.50 14.34 22.18
C LEU A 190 -8.57 15.24 21.54
N SER A 191 -9.27 14.73 20.52
CA SER A 191 -10.40 15.42 19.89
C SER A 191 -11.71 15.12 20.62
N LEU A 192 -12.66 16.05 20.57
CA LEU A 192 -14.01 15.89 21.15
C LEU A 192 -14.72 14.63 20.64
N SER A 193 -14.40 14.20 19.41
CA SER A 193 -14.89 12.95 18.81
C SER A 193 -14.58 11.70 19.63
N ASN A 194 -13.50 11.71 20.41
CA ASN A 194 -13.07 10.58 21.22
C ASN A 194 -13.86 10.47 22.53
N VAL A 195 -14.62 11.51 22.90
CA VAL A 195 -15.39 11.60 24.16
C VAL A 195 -16.89 11.82 23.92
N ALA A 196 -17.31 11.99 22.65
CA ALA A 196 -18.69 12.32 22.27
C ALA A 196 -19.72 11.21 22.57
N GLY A 197 -19.29 10.03 23.02
CA GLY A 197 -20.16 8.91 23.39
C GLY A 197 -20.25 8.62 24.89
N VAL A 198 -19.72 9.52 25.75
CA VAL A 198 -19.89 9.47 27.22
C VAL A 198 -21.21 10.08 27.63
#